data_AF-A0A3C0MHA6-F1
#
_entry.id   AF-A0A3C0MHA6-F1
#
_cell.length_a   1.000
_cell.length_b   1.000
_cell.length_c   1.000
_cell.angle_alpha   90.00
_cell.angle_beta   90.00
_cell.angle_gamma   90.00
#
_symmetry.space_group_name_H-M   'P 1'
#
loop_
_entity.id
_entity.type
_entity.pdbx_description
1 polymer ?
#
loop_
_entity_poly.entity_id
_entity_poly.type
_entity_poly.pdbx_seq_one_letter_code
_entity_poly.pdbx_strand_id
1 'polypeptide(L)'
;TAYTLKSEDDLDRKLILEHPRRPGWTITAPDAKSVEMTENVFRIPAALKAKETQTLKVVTEWTREDTIILVDLPAEQFLVYARNARLTEAQRAAFNRMAELKREMDQTDQQLQTENSARERVFEEQNRVRENIKAAPDKSDLQARYLRSMNKLEDEADQRKRAIDGLEAKRASQLAALNAYIATLNF
;
A
#
# COMPACT_ATOMS: atom_id res chain seq x y z
N THR A 1 -14.74 -5.29 -27.38
CA THR A 1 -15.50 -4.63 -28.45
C THR A 1 -16.45 -5.61 -29.12
N ALA A 2 -17.62 -5.17 -29.59
CA ALA A 2 -18.54 -6.02 -30.34
C ALA A 2 -18.75 -5.41 -31.74
N TYR A 3 -18.67 -6.25 -32.77
CA TYR A 3 -18.90 -5.88 -34.16
C TYR A 3 -20.13 -6.60 -34.68
N THR A 4 -21.08 -5.87 -35.23
CA THR A 4 -22.25 -6.46 -35.89
C THR A 4 -21.99 -6.49 -37.39
N LEU A 5 -22.02 -7.69 -37.97
CA LEU A 5 -21.85 -7.92 -39.39
C LEU A 5 -23.22 -8.30 -39.96
N LYS A 6 -23.69 -7.57 -40.97
CA LYS A 6 -24.96 -7.82 -41.65
C LYS A 6 -24.70 -8.03 -43.13
N SER A 7 -25.17 -9.14 -43.67
CA SER A 7 -25.20 -9.39 -45.10
C SER A 7 -26.59 -9.09 -45.63
N GLU A 8 -26.67 -8.26 -46.67
CA GLU A 8 -27.88 -8.09 -47.47
C GLU A 8 -27.81 -8.87 -48.78
N ASP A 9 -26.67 -9.50 -49.06
CA ASP A 9 -26.44 -10.32 -50.25
C ASP A 9 -27.14 -11.68 -50.15
N ASP A 10 -27.37 -12.28 -51.32
CA ASP A 10 -27.92 -13.63 -51.49
C ASP A 10 -26.82 -14.72 -51.50
N LEU A 11 -25.56 -14.33 -51.27
CA LEU A 11 -24.40 -15.21 -51.28
C LEU A 11 -23.61 -15.13 -49.97
N ASP A 12 -23.01 -16.25 -49.58
CA ASP A 12 -22.09 -16.32 -48.45
C ASP A 12 -20.82 -15.47 -48.71
N ARG A 13 -20.34 -14.81 -47.64
CA ARG A 13 -19.14 -13.97 -47.67
C ARG A 13 -18.14 -14.45 -46.62
N LYS A 14 -16.87 -14.38 -46.97
CA LYS A 14 -15.74 -14.51 -46.03
C LYS A 14 -15.13 -13.13 -45.86
N LEU A 15 -15.07 -12.67 -44.63
CA LEU A 15 -14.57 -11.36 -44.24
C LEU A 15 -13.36 -11.54 -43.33
N ILE A 16 -12.48 -10.55 -43.32
CA ILE A 16 -11.44 -10.40 -42.30
C ILE A 16 -11.72 -9.10 -41.57
N LEU A 17 -12.00 -9.22 -40.28
CA LEU A 17 -12.09 -8.06 -39.41
C LEU A 17 -10.69 -7.73 -38.89
N GLU A 18 -10.20 -6.54 -39.19
CA GLU A 18 -8.97 -6.02 -38.59
C GLU A 18 -9.29 -5.25 -37.30
N HIS A 19 -8.82 -5.77 -36.17
CA HIS A 19 -8.94 -5.13 -34.87
C HIS A 19 -7.57 -4.59 -34.43
N PRO A 20 -7.46 -3.31 -34.02
CA PRO A 20 -6.19 -2.75 -33.56
C PRO A 20 -5.57 -3.55 -32.42
N ARG A 21 -4.28 -3.86 -32.54
CA ARG A 21 -3.49 -4.52 -31.52
C ARG A 21 -2.66 -3.46 -30.79
N ARG A 22 -2.75 -3.49 -29.46
CA ARG A 22 -1.87 -2.71 -28.59
C ARG A 22 -0.71 -3.60 -28.13
N PRO A 23 0.51 -3.09 -28.00
CA PRO A 23 1.63 -3.86 -27.44
C PRO A 23 1.26 -4.49 -26.09
N GLY A 24 1.59 -5.77 -25.89
CA GLY A 24 1.29 -6.53 -24.68
C GLY A 24 -0.11 -7.13 -24.61
N TRP A 25 -1.08 -6.68 -25.43
CA TRP A 25 -2.42 -7.24 -25.43
C TRP A 25 -2.50 -8.50 -26.30
N THR A 26 -3.20 -9.51 -25.80
CA THR A 26 -3.53 -10.75 -26.51
C THR A 26 -5.03 -10.83 -26.73
N ILE A 27 -5.48 -11.63 -27.72
CA ILE A 27 -6.90 -11.87 -27.96
C ILE A 27 -7.33 -13.14 -27.20
N THR A 28 -8.44 -13.07 -26.48
CA THR A 28 -9.02 -14.20 -25.73
C THR A 28 -10.39 -14.63 -26.26
N ALA A 29 -11.08 -13.76 -27.00
CA ALA A 29 -12.23 -14.12 -27.81
C ALA A 29 -12.24 -13.30 -29.12
N PRO A 30 -12.47 -13.91 -30.29
CA PRO A 30 -12.59 -15.36 -30.53
C PRO A 30 -11.29 -16.12 -30.23
N ASP A 31 -11.30 -17.45 -30.37
CA ASP A 31 -10.13 -18.31 -30.09
C ASP A 31 -8.88 -17.75 -30.79
N ALA A 32 -7.83 -17.47 -30.01
CA ALA A 32 -6.58 -16.92 -30.51
C ALA A 32 -5.96 -17.76 -31.64
N LYS A 33 -6.20 -19.07 -31.67
CA LYS A 33 -5.71 -19.96 -32.75
C LYS A 33 -6.37 -19.69 -34.10
N SER A 34 -7.56 -19.09 -34.10
CA SER A 34 -8.30 -18.73 -35.31
C SER A 34 -7.94 -17.36 -35.86
N VAL A 35 -7.09 -16.61 -35.16
CA VAL A 35 -6.79 -15.20 -35.43
C VAL A 35 -5.35 -15.06 -35.90
N GLU A 36 -5.16 -14.44 -37.05
CA GLU A 36 -3.82 -14.07 -37.52
C GLU A 36 -3.38 -12.79 -36.81
N MET A 37 -2.13 -12.75 -36.38
CA MET A 37 -1.55 -11.64 -35.62
C MET A 37 -0.45 -10.97 -36.43
N THR A 38 -0.59 -9.66 -36.63
CA THR A 38 0.47 -8.81 -37.20
C THR A 38 1.00 -7.86 -36.13
N GLU A 39 1.92 -6.96 -36.50
CA GLU A 39 2.49 -5.97 -35.59
C GLU A 39 1.41 -5.06 -34.96
N ASN A 40 0.47 -4.57 -35.76
CA ASN A 40 -0.48 -3.52 -35.35
C ASN A 40 -1.96 -3.95 -35.34
N VAL A 41 -2.31 -5.13 -35.88
CA VAL A 41 -3.69 -5.61 -35.92
C VAL A 41 -3.82 -7.12 -35.68
N PHE A 42 -4.96 -7.50 -35.08
CA PHE A 42 -5.50 -8.86 -35.11
C PHE A 42 -6.44 -9.00 -36.30
N ARG A 43 -6.18 -9.99 -37.15
CA ARG A 43 -7.01 -10.33 -38.31
C ARG A 43 -7.90 -11.50 -37.97
N ILE A 44 -9.17 -11.22 -37.81
CA ILE A 44 -10.17 -12.17 -37.32
C ILE A 44 -11.02 -12.62 -38.52
N PRO A 45 -10.88 -13.88 -38.98
CA PRO A 45 -11.74 -14.41 -40.02
C PRO A 45 -13.19 -14.50 -39.54
N ALA A 46 -14.11 -14.03 -40.36
CA ALA A 46 -15.54 -14.12 -40.10
C ALA A 46 -16.24 -14.65 -41.35
N ALA A 47 -16.94 -15.78 -41.20
CA ALA A 47 -17.88 -16.23 -42.22
C ALA A 47 -19.24 -15.58 -41.94
N LEU A 48 -19.90 -15.08 -42.98
CA LEU A 48 -21.22 -14.47 -42.89
C LEU A 48 -22.07 -15.04 -44.01
N LYS A 49 -23.14 -15.74 -43.66
CA LYS A 49 -24.04 -16.35 -44.64
C LYS A 49 -24.90 -15.32 -45.35
N ALA A 50 -25.47 -15.71 -46.49
CA ALA A 50 -26.49 -14.93 -47.17
C ALA A 50 -27.60 -14.48 -46.20
N LYS A 51 -28.00 -13.21 -46.28
CA LYS A 51 -29.02 -12.58 -45.40
C LYS A 51 -28.78 -12.69 -43.88
N GLU A 52 -27.60 -13.12 -43.43
CA GLU A 52 -27.32 -13.31 -42.01
C GLU A 52 -26.93 -11.98 -41.33
N THR A 53 -27.31 -11.84 -40.07
CA THR A 53 -26.71 -10.87 -39.16
C THR A 53 -26.03 -11.62 -38.02
N GLN A 54 -24.73 -11.42 -37.85
CA GLN A 54 -23.97 -12.01 -36.75
C GLN A 54 -23.29 -10.92 -35.91
N THR A 55 -23.10 -11.21 -34.63
CA THR A 55 -22.31 -10.36 -33.74
C THR A 55 -21.03 -11.07 -33.34
N LEU A 56 -19.90 -10.46 -33.67
CA LEU A 56 -18.57 -10.94 -33.32
C LEU A 56 -18.04 -10.16 -32.11
N LYS A 57 -17.85 -10.87 -30.99
CA LYS A 57 -17.28 -10.31 -29.77
C LYS A 57 -15.76 -10.45 -29.78
N VAL A 58 -15.07 -9.33 -29.71
CA VAL A 58 -13.61 -9.25 -29.60
C VAL A 58 -13.25 -8.88 -28.16
N VAL A 59 -12.58 -9.80 -27.47
CA VAL A 59 -12.05 -9.60 -26.12
C VAL A 59 -10.54 -9.72 -26.19
N THR A 60 -9.87 -8.68 -25.74
CA THR A 60 -8.42 -8.66 -25.58
C THR A 60 -8.08 -8.52 -24.10
N GLU A 61 -6.98 -9.14 -23.70
CA GLU A 61 -6.46 -9.09 -22.34
C GLU A 61 -5.01 -8.62 -22.36
N TRP A 62 -4.61 -7.86 -21.33
CA TRP A 62 -3.20 -7.57 -21.08
C TRP A 62 -2.87 -8.03 -19.68
N THR A 63 -2.04 -9.07 -19.60
CA THR A 63 -1.49 -9.54 -18.33
C THR A 63 -0.42 -8.55 -17.90
N ARG A 64 -0.64 -7.95 -16.73
CA ARG A 64 0.33 -7.06 -16.08
C ARG A 64 1.01 -7.81 -14.94
N GLU A 65 2.33 -7.72 -14.92
CA GLU A 65 3.15 -8.13 -13.79
C GLU A 65 3.53 -6.87 -13.00
N ASP A 66 3.27 -6.88 -11.70
CA ASP A 66 3.61 -5.79 -10.79
C ASP A 66 4.49 -6.34 -9.68
N THR A 67 5.71 -5.80 -9.55
CA THR A 67 6.59 -6.08 -8.41
C THR A 67 6.30 -5.07 -7.30
N ILE A 68 5.88 -5.55 -6.14
CA ILE A 68 5.53 -4.72 -4.99
C ILE A 68 6.37 -5.11 -3.78
N ILE A 69 6.98 -4.11 -3.14
CA ILE A 69 7.71 -4.29 -1.89
C ILE A 69 6.68 -4.21 -0.75
N LEU A 70 6.36 -5.36 -0.13
CA LEU A 70 5.28 -5.46 0.84
C LEU A 70 5.57 -4.69 2.14
N VAL A 71 6.81 -4.65 2.61
CA VAL A 71 7.16 -4.03 3.91
C VAL A 71 6.85 -2.52 3.96
N ASP A 72 6.89 -1.86 2.81
CA ASP A 72 6.70 -0.41 2.68
C ASP A 72 5.22 -0.01 2.54
N LEU A 73 4.32 -0.97 2.39
CA LEU A 73 2.91 -0.68 2.19
C LEU A 73 2.23 -0.24 3.50
N PRO A 74 1.30 0.74 3.44
CA PRO A 74 0.43 1.06 4.56
C PRO A 74 -0.64 -0.03 4.75
N ALA A 75 -1.20 -0.09 5.96
CA ALA A 75 -2.20 -1.10 6.32
C ALA A 75 -3.42 -1.10 5.39
N GLU A 76 -3.85 0.07 4.95
CA GLU A 76 -5.00 0.28 4.06
C GLU A 76 -4.78 -0.40 2.71
N GLN A 77 -3.55 -0.36 2.18
CA GLN A 77 -3.24 -0.97 0.89
C GLN A 77 -3.34 -2.50 0.97
N PHE A 78 -2.90 -3.11 2.08
CA PHE A 78 -3.09 -4.54 2.31
C PHE A 78 -4.57 -4.91 2.36
N LEU A 79 -5.40 -4.11 3.01
CA LEU A 79 -6.85 -4.34 3.05
C LEU A 79 -7.52 -4.19 1.68
N VAL A 80 -7.01 -3.29 0.83
CA VAL A 80 -7.45 -3.20 -0.57
C VAL A 80 -7.12 -4.49 -1.32
N TYR A 81 -5.90 -5.02 -1.19
CA TYR A 81 -5.54 -6.30 -1.81
C TYR A 81 -6.37 -7.46 -1.26
N ALA A 82 -6.61 -7.50 0.05
CA ALA A 82 -7.46 -8.51 0.69
C ALA A 82 -8.91 -8.53 0.20
N ARG A 83 -9.38 -7.51 -0.54
CA ARG A 83 -10.74 -7.48 -1.13
C ARG A 83 -10.81 -8.13 -2.51
N ASN A 84 -9.68 -8.44 -3.16
CA ASN A 84 -9.67 -9.03 -4.48
C ASN A 84 -10.36 -10.41 -4.47
N ALA A 85 -11.41 -10.57 -5.28
CA ALA A 85 -12.22 -11.79 -5.35
C ALA A 85 -11.46 -13.00 -5.93
N ARG A 86 -10.33 -12.76 -6.61
CA ARG A 86 -9.49 -13.80 -7.22
C ARG A 86 -8.49 -14.43 -6.24
N LEU A 87 -8.35 -13.88 -5.02
CA LEU A 87 -7.45 -14.43 -4.01
C LEU A 87 -8.04 -15.67 -3.34
N THR A 88 -7.18 -16.64 -3.06
CA THR A 88 -7.50 -17.75 -2.16
C THR A 88 -7.75 -17.25 -0.75
N GLU A 89 -8.41 -18.07 0.07
CA GLU A 89 -8.63 -17.73 1.48
C GLU A 89 -7.31 -17.51 2.24
N ALA A 90 -6.30 -18.34 1.97
CA ALA A 90 -4.97 -18.21 2.56
C ALA A 90 -4.29 -16.89 2.17
N GLN A 91 -4.32 -16.49 0.89
CA GLN A 91 -3.76 -15.21 0.43
C GLN A 91 -4.49 -14.02 1.05
N ARG A 92 -5.82 -14.10 1.16
CA ARG A 92 -6.63 -13.07 1.81
C ARG A 92 -6.28 -12.92 3.29
N ALA A 93 -6.16 -14.04 4.00
CA ALA A 93 -5.72 -14.07 5.40
C ALA A 93 -4.33 -13.46 5.56
N ALA A 94 -3.41 -13.72 4.64
CA ALA A 94 -2.07 -13.13 4.66
C ALA A 94 -2.08 -11.61 4.57
N PHE A 95 -2.85 -11.04 3.64
CA PHE A 95 -3.01 -9.59 3.54
C PHE A 95 -3.66 -8.97 4.78
N ASN A 96 -4.69 -9.61 5.35
CA ASN A 96 -5.30 -9.14 6.58
C ASN A 96 -4.30 -9.15 7.74
N ARG A 97 -3.49 -10.20 7.87
CA ARG A 97 -2.48 -10.30 8.92
C ARG A 97 -1.38 -9.24 8.77
N MET A 98 -0.92 -8.96 7.55
CA MET A 98 0.03 -7.87 7.29
C MET A 98 -0.57 -6.51 7.67
N ALA A 99 -1.86 -6.27 7.38
CA ALA A 99 -2.54 -5.04 7.78
C ALA A 99 -2.60 -4.86 9.31
N GLU A 100 -2.85 -5.94 10.06
CA GLU A 100 -2.82 -5.91 11.54
C GLU A 100 -1.44 -5.55 12.06
N LEU A 101 -0.39 -6.24 11.59
CA LEU A 101 0.99 -5.96 11.99
C LEU A 101 1.39 -4.52 11.70
N LYS A 102 0.99 -3.99 10.54
CA LYS A 102 1.25 -2.60 10.18
C LYS A 102 0.51 -1.60 11.07
N ARG A 103 -0.76 -1.86 11.41
CA ARG A 103 -1.51 -1.01 12.35
C ARG A 103 -0.89 -0.98 13.74
N GLU A 104 -0.41 -2.11 14.24
CA GLU A 104 0.30 -2.16 15.51
C GLU A 104 1.60 -1.35 15.48
N MET A 105 2.31 -1.34 14.34
CA MET A 105 3.47 -0.47 14.13
C MET A 105 3.08 1.00 14.10
N ASP A 106 2.04 1.36 13.35
CA ASP A 106 1.56 2.75 13.23
C ASP A 106 1.13 3.31 14.60
N GLN A 107 0.53 2.49 15.46
CA GLN A 107 0.22 2.86 16.85
C GLN A 107 1.49 3.14 17.67
N THR A 108 2.52 2.30 17.55
CA THR A 108 3.81 2.54 18.21
C THR A 108 4.47 3.82 17.70
N ASP A 109 4.39 4.10 16.40
CA ASP A 109 4.95 5.31 15.78
C ASP A 109 4.23 6.58 16.29
N GLN A 110 2.91 6.54 16.48
CA GLN A 110 2.15 7.62 17.11
C GLN A 110 2.55 7.84 18.58
N GLN A 111 2.79 6.77 19.33
CA GLN A 111 3.28 6.84 20.72
C GLN A 111 4.68 7.47 20.77
N LEU A 112 5.58 7.07 19.87
CA LEU A 112 6.91 7.67 19.73
C LEU A 112 6.83 9.16 19.45
N GLN A 113 5.98 9.58 18.51
CA GLN A 113 5.79 11.00 18.20
C GLN A 113 5.30 11.78 19.42
N THR A 114 4.38 11.19 20.19
CA THR A 114 3.82 11.80 21.41
C THR A 114 4.89 11.98 22.48
N GLU A 115 5.67 10.94 22.79
CA GLU A 115 6.71 11.01 23.81
C GLU A 115 7.88 11.91 23.41
N ASN A 116 8.29 11.90 22.14
CA ASN A 116 9.31 12.83 21.64
C ASN A 116 8.85 14.29 21.77
N SER A 117 7.60 14.59 21.38
CA SER A 117 7.04 15.93 21.52
C SER A 117 6.94 16.35 22.99
N ALA A 118 6.65 15.41 23.89
CA ALA A 118 6.59 15.69 25.32
C ALA A 118 7.97 15.91 25.93
N ARG A 119 8.98 15.15 25.49
CA ARG A 119 10.38 15.33 25.90
C ARG A 119 10.93 16.68 25.45
N GLU A 120 10.59 17.14 24.26
CA GLU A 120 10.97 18.49 23.78
C GLU A 120 10.42 19.58 24.70
N ARG A 121 9.15 19.50 25.08
CA ARG A 121 8.53 20.44 26.04
C ARG A 121 9.25 20.45 27.40
N VAL A 122 9.72 19.28 27.87
CA VAL A 122 10.51 19.20 29.11
C VAL A 122 11.83 19.96 28.95
N PHE A 123 12.51 19.84 27.82
CA PHE A 123 13.76 20.57 27.57
C PHE A 123 13.56 22.08 27.46
N GLU A 124 12.50 22.54 26.79
CA GLU A 124 12.13 23.95 26.76
C GLU A 124 11.87 24.49 28.18
N GLU A 125 11.14 23.72 28.99
CA GLU A 125 10.86 24.05 30.39
C GLU A 125 12.13 24.10 31.23
N GLN A 126 13.03 23.12 31.10
CA GLN A 126 14.33 23.11 31.77
C GLN A 126 15.13 24.37 31.44
N ASN A 127 15.18 24.77 30.18
CA ASN A 127 15.88 26.00 29.78
C ASN A 127 15.29 27.24 30.47
N ARG A 128 13.95 27.36 30.53
CA ARG A 128 13.30 28.45 31.26
C ARG A 128 13.61 28.42 32.75
N VAL A 129 13.57 27.25 33.38
CA VAL A 129 13.90 27.11 34.80
C VAL A 129 15.38 27.42 35.07
N ARG A 130 16.32 27.06 34.17
CA ARG A 130 17.74 27.45 34.27
C ARG A 130 17.90 28.97 34.28
N GLU A 131 17.22 29.69 33.39
CA GLU A 131 17.25 31.16 33.39
C GLU A 131 16.62 31.75 34.66
N ASN A 132 15.53 31.18 35.15
CA ASN A 132 14.91 31.61 36.42
C ASN A 132 15.82 31.38 37.63
N ILE A 133 16.60 30.29 37.66
CA ILE A 133 17.58 30.02 38.73
C ILE A 133 18.68 31.08 38.71
N LYS A 134 19.20 31.44 37.53
CA LYS A 134 20.23 32.47 37.37
C LYS A 134 19.75 33.86 37.81
N ALA A 135 18.48 34.16 37.58
CA ALA A 135 17.88 35.45 37.92
C ALA A 135 17.42 35.55 39.39
N ALA A 136 17.18 34.42 40.07
CA ALA A 136 16.72 34.41 41.44
C ALA A 136 17.83 34.83 42.43
N PRO A 137 17.52 35.62 43.48
CA PRO A 137 18.51 35.97 44.49
C PRO A 137 19.10 34.74 45.16
N ASP A 138 20.41 34.77 45.41
CA ASP A 138 21.13 33.65 46.03
C ASP A 138 20.59 33.32 47.41
N LYS A 139 20.44 32.01 47.66
CA LYS A 139 19.93 31.43 48.91
C LYS A 139 18.50 31.87 49.27
N SER A 140 17.73 32.35 48.30
CA SER A 140 16.32 32.66 48.48
C SER A 140 15.44 31.41 48.40
N ASP A 141 14.27 31.45 49.05
CA ASP A 141 13.24 30.41 48.93
C ASP A 141 12.78 30.21 47.48
N LEU A 142 12.84 31.28 46.67
CA LEU A 142 12.52 31.25 45.24
C LEU A 142 13.54 30.41 44.46
N GLN A 143 14.85 30.64 44.68
CA GLN A 143 15.91 29.85 44.07
C GLN A 143 15.76 28.36 44.46
N ALA A 144 15.50 28.08 45.74
CA ALA A 144 15.26 26.72 46.22
C ALA A 144 14.05 26.05 45.55
N ARG A 145 12.98 26.82 45.27
CA ARG A 145 11.81 26.31 44.54
C ARG A 145 12.14 25.95 43.09
N TYR A 146 12.91 26.79 42.39
CA TYR A 146 13.31 26.49 41.00
C TYR A 146 14.26 25.30 40.92
N LEU A 147 15.20 25.14 41.86
CA LEU A 147 16.05 23.95 41.93
C LEU A 147 15.23 22.66 42.14
N ARG A 148 14.22 22.69 43.03
CA ARG A 148 13.29 21.55 43.17
C ARG A 148 12.49 21.28 41.88
N SER A 149 12.11 22.32 41.15
CA SER A 149 11.44 22.17 39.86
C SER A 149 12.36 21.54 38.82
N MET A 150 13.64 21.95 38.79
CA MET A 150 14.65 21.37 37.91
C MET A 150 14.78 19.86 38.13
N ASN A 151 14.93 19.43 39.40
CA ASN A 151 15.05 18.01 39.71
C ASN A 151 13.86 17.20 39.19
N LYS A 152 12.63 17.71 39.34
CA LYS A 152 11.43 17.04 38.80
C LYS A 152 11.44 16.94 37.28
N LEU A 153 11.94 17.96 36.58
CA LEU A 153 12.03 17.95 35.12
C LEU A 153 13.10 16.98 34.63
N GLU A 154 14.22 16.85 35.35
CA GLU A 154 15.23 15.82 35.04
C GLU A 154 14.66 14.41 35.24
N ASP A 155 13.93 14.17 36.35
CA ASP A 155 13.24 12.89 36.57
C ASP A 155 12.23 12.58 35.44
N GLU A 156 11.48 13.59 34.99
CA GLU A 156 10.53 13.45 33.88
C GLU A 156 11.24 13.19 32.54
N ALA A 157 12.35 13.88 32.26
CA ALA A 157 13.14 13.68 31.06
C ALA A 157 13.68 12.24 30.98
N ASP A 158 14.17 11.70 32.10
CA ASP A 158 14.65 10.32 32.21
C ASP A 158 13.52 9.31 32.00
N GLN A 159 12.34 9.53 32.55
CA GLN A 159 11.17 8.67 32.33
C GLN A 159 10.77 8.64 30.86
N ARG A 160 10.69 9.82 30.22
CA ARG A 160 10.34 9.94 28.80
C ARG A 160 11.39 9.28 27.91
N LYS A 161 12.67 9.45 28.21
CA LYS A 161 13.75 8.77 27.50
C LYS A 161 13.59 7.24 27.57
N ARG A 162 13.33 6.68 28.76
CA ARG A 162 13.10 5.24 28.92
C ARG A 162 11.87 4.75 28.14
N ALA A 163 10.80 5.54 28.11
CA ALA A 163 9.61 5.23 27.32
C ALA A 163 9.92 5.22 25.82
N ILE A 164 10.65 6.21 25.31
CA ILE A 164 11.10 6.28 23.92
C ILE A 164 11.97 5.07 23.59
N ASP A 165 13.01 4.79 24.38
CA ASP A 165 13.92 3.65 24.17
C ASP A 165 13.13 2.31 24.09
N GLY A 166 12.13 2.15 24.96
CA GLY A 166 11.25 0.96 24.97
C GLY A 166 10.34 0.88 23.74
N LEU A 167 9.79 2.00 23.29
CA LEU A 167 8.95 2.07 22.08
C LEU A 167 9.77 1.84 20.81
N GLU A 168 11.00 2.34 20.73
CA GLU A 168 11.91 2.08 19.61
C GLU A 168 12.26 0.60 19.50
N ALA A 169 12.58 -0.04 20.63
CA ALA A 169 12.82 -1.49 20.68
C ALA A 169 11.57 -2.29 20.25
N LYS A 170 10.38 -1.88 20.73
CA LYS A 170 9.11 -2.48 20.31
C LYS A 170 8.88 -2.33 18.81
N ARG A 171 9.08 -1.14 18.25
CA ARG A 171 8.95 -0.86 16.81
C ARG A 171 9.89 -1.73 15.98
N ALA A 172 11.15 -1.85 16.40
CA ALA A 172 12.14 -2.70 15.75
C ALA A 172 11.71 -4.18 15.76
N SER A 173 11.18 -4.66 16.88
CA SER A 173 10.62 -6.02 17.00
C SER A 173 9.41 -6.23 16.09
N GLN A 174 8.50 -5.26 16.00
CA GLN A 174 7.34 -5.33 15.11
C GLN A 174 7.76 -5.37 13.63
N LEU A 175 8.75 -4.57 13.23
CA LEU A 175 9.32 -4.62 11.88
C LEU A 175 9.95 -5.98 11.58
N ALA A 176 10.72 -6.54 12.51
CA ALA A 176 11.30 -7.86 12.36
C ALA A 176 10.21 -8.95 12.24
N ALA A 177 9.13 -8.85 13.02
CA ALA A 177 7.98 -9.75 12.93
C ALA A 177 7.26 -9.65 11.59
N LEU A 178 7.06 -8.45 11.04
CA LEU A 178 6.49 -8.23 9.72
C LEU A 178 7.38 -8.87 8.63
N ASN A 179 8.68 -8.61 8.67
CA ASN A 179 9.63 -9.20 7.71
C ASN A 179 9.66 -10.73 7.79
N ALA A 180 9.70 -11.28 9.00
CA ALA A 180 9.65 -12.72 9.21
C ALA A 180 8.34 -13.32 8.67
N TYR A 181 7.20 -12.67 8.92
CA TYR A 181 5.92 -13.11 8.40
C TYR A 181 5.88 -13.10 6.87
N ILE A 182 6.31 -12.00 6.24
CA ILE A 182 6.39 -11.88 4.78
C ILE A 182 7.28 -13.00 4.19
N ALA A 183 8.41 -13.30 4.82
CA ALA A 183 9.32 -14.36 4.39
C ALA A 183 8.70 -15.77 4.47
N THR A 184 7.65 -15.98 5.28
CA THR A 184 6.90 -17.26 5.31
C THR A 184 5.85 -17.39 4.23
N LEU A 185 5.50 -16.29 3.54
CA LEU A 185 4.46 -16.29 2.53
C LEU A 185 5.01 -16.83 1.21
N ASN A 186 4.44 -17.95 0.77
CA ASN A 186 4.60 -18.44 -0.60
C ASN A 186 3.36 -18.02 -1.40
N PHE A 187 3.53 -17.04 -2.27
CA PHE A 187 2.48 -16.58 -3.20
C PHE A 187 2.49 -17.35 -4.51
#